data_AF-A0A126NYT9-F1
#
_entry.id   AF-A0A126NYT9-F1
#
_cell.length_a   1.000
_cell.length_b   1.000
_cell.length_c   1.000
_cell.angle_alpha   90.00
_cell.angle_beta   90.00
_cell.angle_gamma   90.00
#
_symmetry.space_group_name_H-M   'P 1'
#
loop_
_entity.id
_entity.type
_entity.pdbx_description
1 polymer ?
#
loop_
_entity_poly.entity_id
_entity_poly.type
_entity_poly.pdbx_seq_one_letter_code
_entity_poly.pdbx_strand_id
1 'polypeptide(L)'
;MTLALAITGRITFDFAAIMRRAHNEARFALQLSRVRREPASARHAIMSHFLKKAWTEAKRGALELRRCAEQDIAVRAHLAARAAEAVSLAASFGNDPDAIRWEIERENYRQHFNPARADALRAALSSMGA
;
A
#
# COMPACT_ATOMS: atom_id res chain seq x y z
N MET A 1 19.89 -3.78 -4.03
CA MET A 1 19.73 -5.14 -3.47
C MET A 1 18.78 -5.07 -2.29
N THR A 2 17.72 -5.87 -2.31
CA THR A 2 16.78 -6.02 -1.19
C THR A 2 17.42 -6.84 -0.08
N LEU A 3 17.23 -6.44 1.18
CA LEU A 3 17.79 -7.14 2.35
C LEU A 3 16.85 -8.21 2.91
N ALA A 4 15.56 -8.06 2.65
CA ALA A 4 14.50 -8.99 2.98
C ALA A 4 13.60 -9.18 1.76
N LEU A 5 13.03 -10.38 1.63
CA LEU A 5 12.17 -10.79 0.53
C LEU A 5 10.93 -11.49 1.09
N ALA A 6 9.77 -11.22 0.51
CA ALA A 6 8.55 -11.97 0.76
C ALA A 6 8.46 -13.12 -0.24
N ILE A 7 8.61 -14.36 0.24
CA ILE A 7 8.51 -15.58 -0.57
C ILE A 7 7.38 -16.42 0.01
N THR A 8 6.36 -16.70 -0.81
CA THR A 8 5.21 -17.55 -0.42
C THR A 8 4.57 -17.12 0.93
N GLY A 9 4.39 -15.82 1.14
CA GLY A 9 3.82 -15.27 2.38
C GLY A 9 4.74 -15.29 3.61
N ARG A 10 5.98 -15.75 3.48
CA ARG A 10 7.00 -15.71 4.54
C ARG A 10 8.07 -14.68 4.21
N ILE A 11 8.59 -14.04 5.25
CA ILE A 11 9.73 -13.13 5.11
C ILE A 11 11.02 -13.91 5.26
N THR A 12 11.91 -13.74 4.30
CA THR A 12 13.26 -14.32 4.29
C THR A 12 14.29 -13.20 4.25
N PHE A 13 15.38 -13.35 5.00
CA PHE A 13 16.47 -12.38 5.03
C PHE A 13 17.61 -12.85 4.15
N ASP A 14 18.10 -11.99 3.25
CA ASP A 14 19.31 -12.27 2.47
C ASP A 14 20.53 -11.84 3.29
N PHE A 15 21.07 -12.81 4.04
CA PHE A 15 22.27 -12.59 4.85
C PHE A 15 23.46 -12.11 4.03
N ALA A 16 23.64 -12.60 2.80
CA ALA A 16 24.75 -12.20 1.95
C ALA A 16 24.59 -10.73 1.51
N ALA A 17 23.37 -10.28 1.19
CA ALA A 17 23.10 -8.88 0.89
C ALA A 17 23.32 -7.98 2.11
N ILE A 18 22.90 -8.41 3.30
CA ILE A 18 23.12 -7.68 4.56
C ILE A 18 24.61 -7.52 4.85
N MET A 19 25.38 -8.61 4.71
CA MET A 19 26.83 -8.58 4.91
C MET A 19 27.53 -7.68 3.88
N ARG A 20 27.15 -7.76 2.60
CA ARG A 20 27.66 -6.86 1.54
C ARG A 20 27.33 -5.40 1.84
N ARG A 21 26.11 -5.11 2.30
CA ARG A 21 25.68 -3.75 2.67
C ARG A 21 26.51 -3.20 3.82
N ALA A 22 26.64 -3.97 4.90
CA ALA A 22 27.45 -3.60 6.06
C ALA A 22 28.92 -3.34 5.65
N HIS A 23 29.50 -4.21 4.83
CA HIS A 23 30.87 -4.04 4.35
C HIS A 23 31.05 -2.79 3.48
N ASN A 24 30.14 -2.53 2.55
CA ASN A 24 30.19 -1.37 1.67
C ASN A 24 30.13 -0.05 2.46
N GLU A 25 29.29 0.02 3.48
CA GLU A 25 29.19 1.19 4.36
C GLU A 25 30.41 1.33 5.29
N ALA A 26 30.91 0.21 5.82
CA ALA A 26 32.07 0.21 6.71
C ALA A 26 33.41 0.48 5.97
N ARG A 27 33.44 0.35 4.65
CA ARG A 27 34.68 0.33 3.84
C ARG A 27 35.59 1.52 4.15
N PHE A 28 35.03 2.73 4.19
CA PHE A 28 35.80 3.94 4.46
C PHE A 28 36.36 3.96 5.88
N ALA A 29 35.53 3.67 6.88
CA ALA A 29 35.96 3.62 8.28
C ALA A 29 37.05 2.57 8.51
N LEU A 30 36.94 1.41 7.86
CA LEU A 30 37.96 0.36 7.91
C LEU A 30 39.28 0.78 7.24
N GLN A 31 39.21 1.49 6.09
CA GLN A 31 40.40 2.03 5.44
C GLN A 31 41.10 3.05 6.34
N LEU A 32 40.35 3.96 6.95
CA LEU A 32 40.91 4.96 7.88
C LEU A 32 41.55 4.30 9.11
N SER A 33 40.88 3.31 9.70
CA SER A 33 41.38 2.53 10.84
C SER A 33 42.70 1.82 10.51
N ARG A 34 42.84 1.29 9.28
CA ARG A 34 44.09 0.69 8.79
C ARG A 34 45.21 1.73 8.65
N VAL A 35 44.93 2.89 8.06
CA VAL A 35 45.90 3.99 7.91
C VAL A 35 46.39 4.48 9.26
N ARG A 36 45.48 4.60 10.24
CA ARG A 36 45.77 5.00 11.63
C ARG A 36 46.42 3.90 12.47
N ARG A 37 46.64 2.70 11.91
CA ARG A 37 47.17 1.52 12.60
C ARG A 37 46.42 1.17 13.90
N GLU A 38 45.10 1.38 13.89
CA GLU A 38 44.27 1.02 15.02
C GLU A 38 44.28 -0.51 15.26
N PRO A 39 44.09 -0.95 16.52
CA PRO A 39 44.08 -2.36 16.86
C PRO A 39 42.93 -3.11 16.19
N ALA A 40 43.06 -4.43 16.09
CA ALA A 40 42.03 -5.29 15.49
C ALA A 40 40.66 -5.16 16.17
N SER A 41 40.63 -4.90 17.49
CA SER A 41 39.42 -4.66 18.26
C SER A 41 38.60 -3.46 17.76
N ALA A 42 39.26 -2.37 17.37
CA ALA A 42 38.59 -1.19 16.82
C ALA A 42 37.94 -1.50 15.46
N ARG A 43 38.63 -2.26 14.59
CA ARG A 43 38.08 -2.70 13.30
C ARG A 43 36.87 -3.63 13.46
N HIS A 44 36.91 -4.53 14.45
CA HIS A 44 35.76 -5.38 14.78
C HIS A 44 34.58 -4.56 15.31
N ALA A 45 34.83 -3.55 16.14
CA ALA A 45 33.79 -2.65 16.63
C ALA A 45 33.12 -1.87 15.48
N ILE A 46 33.93 -1.35 14.54
CA ILE A 46 33.44 -0.71 13.31
C ILE A 46 32.53 -1.68 12.54
N MET A 47 33.01 -2.89 12.23
CA MET A 47 32.18 -3.86 11.50
C MET A 47 30.92 -4.26 12.24
N SER A 48 31.00 -4.47 13.56
CA SER A 48 29.85 -4.80 14.40
C SER A 48 28.79 -3.70 14.36
N HIS A 49 29.21 -2.43 14.40
CA HIS A 49 28.30 -1.28 14.28
C HIS A 49 27.56 -1.29 12.93
N PHE A 50 28.28 -1.39 11.82
CA PHE A 50 27.66 -1.39 10.49
C PHE A 50 26.81 -2.63 10.22
N LEU A 51 27.16 -3.78 10.81
CA LEU A 51 26.33 -4.99 10.72
C LEU A 51 25.01 -4.81 11.48
N LYS A 52 25.05 -4.25 12.70
CA LYS A 52 23.83 -3.93 13.45
C LYS A 52 22.95 -2.95 12.68
N LYS A 53 23.54 -1.92 12.08
CA LYS A 53 22.82 -0.96 11.23
C LYS A 53 22.14 -1.65 10.05
N ALA A 54 22.88 -2.42 9.25
CA ALA A 54 22.32 -3.15 8.11
C ALA A 54 21.22 -4.15 8.54
N TRP A 55 21.37 -4.78 9.70
CA TRP A 55 20.35 -5.67 10.27
C TRP A 55 19.07 -4.92 10.67
N THR A 56 19.18 -3.72 11.25
CA THR A 56 18.02 -2.89 11.57
C THR A 56 17.27 -2.43 10.32
N GLU A 57 18.00 -2.09 9.24
CA GLU A 57 17.40 -1.76 7.95
C GLU A 57 16.68 -2.97 7.34
N ALA A 58 17.30 -4.17 7.40
CA ALA A 58 16.67 -5.41 6.95
C ALA A 58 15.36 -5.70 7.70
N LYS A 59 15.37 -5.53 9.03
CA LYS A 59 14.17 -5.69 9.88
C LYS A 59 13.08 -4.67 9.52
N ARG A 60 13.45 -3.41 9.25
CA ARG A 60 12.49 -2.40 8.81
C ARG A 60 11.83 -2.79 7.49
N GLY A 61 12.63 -3.17 6.49
CA GLY A 61 12.10 -3.63 5.19
C GLY A 61 11.21 -4.86 5.33
N ALA A 62 11.55 -5.80 6.22
CA ALA A 62 10.70 -6.94 6.55
C ALA A 62 9.32 -6.51 7.12
N LEU A 63 9.30 -5.56 8.05
CA LEU A 63 8.05 -5.03 8.61
C LEU A 63 7.19 -4.34 7.54
N GLU A 64 7.81 -3.57 6.65
CA GLU A 64 7.12 -2.93 5.53
C GLU A 64 6.51 -3.96 4.57
N LEU A 65 7.27 -5.00 4.19
CA LEU A 65 6.76 -6.09 3.36
C LEU A 65 5.56 -6.79 3.99
N ARG A 66 5.60 -7.04 5.32
CA ARG A 66 4.47 -7.60 6.05
C ARG A 66 3.24 -6.70 5.97
N ARG A 67 3.43 -5.40 6.23
CA ARG A 67 2.35 -4.41 6.21
C ARG A 67 1.70 -4.33 4.83
N CYS A 68 2.50 -4.31 3.76
CA CYS A 68 1.99 -4.34 2.40
C CYS A 68 1.18 -5.62 2.12
N ALA A 69 1.68 -6.78 2.55
CA ALA A 69 0.93 -8.04 2.38
C ALA A 69 -0.42 -8.04 3.13
N GLU A 70 -0.45 -7.51 4.35
CA GLU A 70 -1.70 -7.37 5.13
C GLU A 70 -2.68 -6.40 4.45
N GLN A 71 -2.19 -5.28 3.92
CA GLN A 71 -2.99 -4.32 3.15
C GLN A 71 -3.54 -4.94 1.87
N ASP A 72 -2.73 -5.69 1.12
CA ASP A 72 -3.16 -6.36 -0.10
C ASP A 72 -4.27 -7.38 0.17
N ILE A 73 -4.18 -8.14 1.27
CA ILE A 73 -5.23 -9.06 1.69
C ILE A 73 -6.52 -8.30 1.99
N ALA A 74 -6.44 -7.19 2.73
CA ALA A 74 -7.59 -6.36 3.06
C ALA A 74 -8.26 -5.77 1.81
N VAL A 75 -7.46 -5.27 0.86
CA VAL A 75 -7.95 -4.74 -0.42
C VAL A 75 -8.62 -5.85 -1.23
N ARG A 76 -8.02 -7.04 -1.32
CA ARG A 76 -8.62 -8.18 -2.02
C ARG A 76 -9.94 -8.61 -1.38
N ALA A 77 -10.02 -8.65 -0.06
CA ALA A 77 -11.26 -8.96 0.66
C ALA A 77 -12.35 -7.92 0.38
N HIS A 78 -12.00 -6.63 0.39
CA HIS A 78 -12.92 -5.55 0.07
C HIS A 78 -13.44 -5.65 -1.38
N LEU A 79 -12.55 -5.89 -2.34
CA LEU A 79 -12.92 -6.07 -3.75
C LEU A 79 -13.80 -7.31 -3.95
N ALA A 80 -13.54 -8.41 -3.25
CA ALA A 80 -14.37 -9.61 -3.31
C ALA A 80 -15.78 -9.37 -2.75
N ALA A 81 -15.90 -8.63 -1.64
CA ALA A 81 -17.20 -8.24 -1.09
C ALA A 81 -17.98 -7.34 -2.06
N ARG A 82 -17.32 -6.32 -2.62
CA ARG A 82 -17.89 -5.44 -3.65
C ARG A 82 -18.35 -6.21 -4.89
N ALA A 83 -17.57 -7.19 -5.33
CA ALA A 83 -17.95 -8.05 -6.46
C ALA A 83 -19.18 -8.91 -6.12
N ALA A 84 -19.25 -9.49 -4.92
CA ALA A 84 -20.40 -10.26 -4.47
C ALA A 84 -21.68 -9.40 -4.38
N GLU A 85 -21.57 -8.17 -3.86
CA GLU A 85 -22.66 -7.19 -3.85
C GLU A 85 -23.15 -6.88 -5.27
N ALA A 86 -22.22 -6.63 -6.20
CA ALA A 86 -22.55 -6.35 -7.60
C ALA A 86 -23.26 -7.54 -8.28
N VAL A 87 -22.81 -8.78 -8.02
CA VAL A 87 -23.45 -10.00 -8.51
C VAL A 87 -24.85 -10.17 -7.92
N SER A 88 -25.01 -9.95 -6.62
CA SER A 88 -26.32 -10.01 -5.95
C SER A 88 -27.29 -8.96 -6.51
N LEU A 89 -26.80 -7.73 -6.71
CA LEU A 89 -27.57 -6.66 -7.32
C LEU A 89 -27.99 -7.02 -8.75
N ALA A 90 -27.06 -7.50 -9.59
CA ALA A 90 -27.38 -7.95 -10.93
C ALA A 90 -28.42 -9.09 -10.94
N ALA A 91 -28.28 -10.06 -10.02
CA ALA A 91 -29.25 -11.14 -9.87
C ALA A 91 -30.64 -10.63 -9.47
N SER A 92 -30.74 -9.56 -8.68
CA SER A 92 -32.03 -8.97 -8.28
C SER A 92 -32.84 -8.40 -9.45
N PHE A 93 -32.17 -7.98 -10.53
CA PHE A 93 -32.80 -7.50 -11.76
C PHE A 93 -33.14 -8.63 -12.75
N GLY A 94 -32.63 -9.85 -12.53
CA GLY A 94 -32.82 -10.98 -13.44
C GLY A 94 -32.34 -10.68 -14.87
N ASN A 95 -33.12 -11.12 -15.88
CA ASN A 95 -32.92 -10.80 -17.29
C ASN A 95 -33.91 -9.73 -17.77
N ASP A 96 -34.23 -8.74 -16.93
CA ASP A 96 -35.10 -7.62 -17.30
C ASP A 96 -34.24 -6.41 -17.74
N PRO A 97 -34.00 -6.23 -19.06
CA PRO A 97 -33.19 -5.13 -19.55
C PRO A 97 -33.80 -3.74 -19.30
N ASP A 98 -35.12 -3.65 -19.15
CA ASP A 98 -35.79 -2.37 -18.88
C ASP A 98 -35.61 -1.95 -17.43
N ALA A 99 -35.70 -2.89 -16.49
CA ALA A 99 -35.41 -2.64 -15.08
C ALA A 99 -33.94 -2.22 -14.85
N ILE A 100 -33.00 -2.88 -15.54
CA ILE A 100 -31.57 -2.54 -15.49
C ILE A 100 -31.33 -1.13 -16.05
N ARG A 101 -31.90 -0.80 -17.22
CA ARG A 101 -31.77 0.52 -17.83
C ARG A 101 -32.32 1.63 -16.93
N TRP A 102 -33.50 1.41 -16.35
CA TRP A 102 -34.13 2.40 -15.48
C TRP A 102 -33.29 2.68 -14.23
N GLU A 103 -32.71 1.64 -13.60
CA GLU A 103 -31.88 1.86 -12.42
C GLU A 103 -30.54 2.54 -12.76
N ILE A 104 -29.96 2.24 -13.93
CA ILE A 104 -28.76 2.95 -14.44
C ILE A 104 -29.08 4.44 -14.64
N GLU A 105 -30.20 4.75 -15.30
CA GLU A 105 -30.63 6.14 -15.51
C GLU A 105 -30.88 6.85 -14.19
N ARG A 106 -31.58 6.19 -13.25
CA ARG A 106 -31.85 6.73 -11.91
C ARG A 106 -30.58 7.02 -11.11
N GLU A 107 -29.59 6.14 -11.14
CA GLU A 107 -28.30 6.36 -10.47
C GLU A 107 -27.49 7.47 -11.14
N ASN A 108 -27.53 7.55 -12.48
CA ASN A 108 -26.91 8.64 -13.24
C ASN A 108 -27.55 10.00 -12.92
N TYR A 109 -28.89 10.03 -12.80
CA TYR A 109 -29.61 11.19 -12.28
C TYR A 109 -29.16 11.53 -10.86
N ARG A 110 -29.02 10.55 -9.96
CA ARG A 110 -28.60 10.79 -8.58
C ARG A 110 -27.19 11.39 -8.47
N GLN A 111 -26.25 10.94 -9.29
CA GLN A 111 -24.87 11.43 -9.31
C GLN A 111 -24.76 12.86 -9.88
N HIS A 112 -25.63 13.21 -10.82
CA HIS A 112 -25.66 14.56 -11.43
C HIS A 112 -26.76 15.45 -10.84
N PHE A 113 -27.53 14.95 -9.88
CA PHE A 113 -28.58 15.71 -9.21
C PHE A 113 -27.93 16.79 -8.35
N ASN A 114 -28.17 18.04 -8.73
CA ASN A 114 -27.74 19.19 -7.95
C ASN A 114 -28.94 19.71 -7.13
N PRO A 115 -29.03 19.38 -5.82
CA PRO A 115 -30.16 19.75 -4.98
C PRO A 115 -30.34 21.27 -4.90
N ALA A 116 -29.24 22.03 -4.87
CA ALA A 116 -29.31 23.49 -4.83
C ALA A 116 -29.95 24.10 -6.09
N ARG A 117 -29.73 23.46 -7.25
CA ARG A 117 -30.36 23.88 -8.53
C ARG A 117 -31.84 23.51 -8.58
N ALA A 118 -32.23 22.39 -7.98
CA ALA A 118 -33.63 21.98 -7.85
C ALA A 118 -34.40 22.90 -6.89
N ASP A 119 -33.78 23.32 -5.78
CA ASP A 119 -34.39 24.25 -4.83
C ASP A 119 -34.49 25.67 -5.40
N ALA A 120 -33.49 26.12 -6.16
CA ALA A 120 -33.57 27.39 -6.89
C ALA A 120 -34.70 27.40 -7.94
N LEU A 121 -34.90 26.28 -8.65
CA LEU A 121 -36.01 26.12 -9.59
C LEU A 121 -37.36 26.09 -8.88
N ARG A 122 -37.48 25.43 -7.72
CA ARG A 122 -38.70 25.48 -6.88
C ARG A 122 -39.03 26.90 -6.45
N ALA A 123 -38.03 27.64 -5.94
CA ALA A 123 -38.22 29.02 -5.52
C ALA A 123 -38.67 29.92 -6.68
N ALA A 124 -38.12 29.71 -7.88
CA ALA A 124 -38.51 30.43 -9.09
C ALA A 124 -39.93 30.06 -9.58
N LEU A 125 -40.34 28.78 -9.48
CA LEU A 125 -41.70 28.37 -9.83
C LEU A 125 -42.74 28.89 -8.82
N SER A 126 -42.41 28.89 -7.54
CA SER A 126 -43.27 29.46 -6.48
C SER A 126 -43.43 30.98 -6.61
N SER A 127 -42.42 31.70 -7.12
CA SER A 127 -42.54 33.14 -7.39
C SER A 127 -43.33 33.46 -8.67
N MET A 128 -43.50 32.48 -9.56
CA MET A 128 -44.32 32.58 -10.78
C MET A 128 -45.79 32.16 -10.58
N GLY A 129 -46.18 31.70 -9.37
CA GLY A 129 -47.57 31.43 -9.01
C GLY A 129 -48.17 30.14 -9.58
N ALA A 130 -47.34 29.11 -9.77
CA ALA A 130 -47.81 27.74 -10.03
C ALA A 130 -48.12 26.98 -8.73
#